data_AF-A0A531AA15-F1
#
_entry.id   AF-A0A531AA15-F1
#
_cell.length_a   1.000
_cell.length_b   1.000
_cell.length_c   1.000
_cell.angle_alpha   90.00
_cell.angle_beta   90.00
_cell.angle_gamma   90.00
#
_symmetry.space_group_name_H-M   'P 1'
#
loop_
_entity.id
_entity.type
_entity.pdbx_description
1 polymer ?
#
loop_
_entity_poly.entity_id
_entity_poly.type
_entity_poly.pdbx_seq_one_letter_code
_entity_poly.pdbx_strand_id
1 'polypeptide(L)'
;MCMIAAAFLLTATPAHACVLCMPYPKVTNTDQVVGSGTAVFARENPARPFSYAVLETFKGRYDGSAIPLFLDSTTARALQLYPALQVILVQNGPGGAWRALGMAGREYQSVMRQVAQWDKSSKTLAERAVFFATYLRHEDRRLAELAFLEVARAPYATLRDLKTRVARDDIYRIVNDLFHVEWHGLYILMLGMSDRPEDIAFVRGKLRTAAEYGLTINLGAYATALIETTGADGVTQLAEEYFVEPGRSHAELLEIVKALSVQGTGG
;
A
#
# COMPACT_ATOMS: atom_id res chain seq x y z
N MET A 1 -44.12 29.84 -26.87
CA MET A 1 -42.89 29.02 -26.97
C MET A 1 -42.05 29.32 -25.72
N CYS A 2 -42.24 28.54 -24.65
CA CYS A 2 -41.48 28.71 -23.39
C CYS A 2 -40.22 27.86 -23.47
N MET A 3 -39.05 28.52 -23.44
CA MET A 3 -37.74 27.88 -23.42
C MET A 3 -37.37 27.60 -21.96
N ILE A 4 -37.40 26.33 -21.54
CA ILE A 4 -36.94 25.91 -20.21
C ILE A 4 -35.43 25.69 -20.30
N ALA A 5 -34.65 26.56 -19.66
CA ALA A 5 -33.22 26.36 -19.46
C ALA A 5 -33.00 25.40 -18.29
N ALA A 6 -32.60 24.16 -18.58
CA ALA A 6 -32.20 23.18 -17.57
C ALA A 6 -30.78 23.48 -17.10
N ALA A 7 -30.63 24.00 -15.88
CA ALA A 7 -29.34 24.14 -15.22
C ALA A 7 -28.83 22.76 -14.80
N PHE A 8 -27.81 22.26 -15.50
CA PHE A 8 -27.07 21.06 -15.12
C PHE A 8 -26.22 21.39 -13.88
N LEU A 9 -26.70 20.95 -12.70
CA LEU A 9 -25.89 20.89 -11.49
C LEU A 9 -24.86 19.78 -11.64
N LEU A 10 -23.67 20.13 -12.14
CA LEU A 10 -22.47 19.30 -12.07
C LEU A 10 -22.08 19.17 -10.59
N THR A 11 -22.49 18.07 -9.97
CA THR A 11 -21.93 17.66 -8.67
C THR A 11 -20.48 17.26 -8.89
N ALA A 12 -19.57 18.10 -8.43
CA ALA A 12 -18.15 17.76 -8.40
C ALA A 12 -17.97 16.54 -7.50
N THR A 13 -17.65 15.40 -8.10
CA THR A 13 -17.17 14.25 -7.35
C THR A 13 -15.79 14.61 -6.80
N PRO A 14 -15.52 14.40 -5.49
CA PRO A 14 -14.18 14.61 -4.98
C PRO A 14 -13.25 13.62 -5.67
N ALA A 15 -12.37 14.14 -6.53
CA ALA A 15 -11.31 13.37 -7.14
C ALA A 15 -10.29 13.07 -6.05
N HIS A 16 -10.40 11.91 -5.40
CA HIS A 16 -9.37 11.38 -4.51
C HIS A 16 -8.16 10.91 -5.33
N ALA A 17 -7.44 11.85 -5.92
CA ALA A 17 -6.11 11.61 -6.45
C ALA A 17 -5.11 12.02 -5.36
N CYS A 18 -4.93 11.17 -4.35
CA CYS A 18 -4.06 11.48 -3.23
C CYS A 18 -2.73 10.70 -3.28
N VAL A 19 -1.70 11.52 -3.11
CA VAL A 19 -0.29 11.35 -2.79
C VAL A 19 0.50 10.25 -3.49
N LEU A 20 0.99 10.67 -4.66
CA LEU A 20 2.21 10.24 -5.33
C LEU A 20 2.19 8.90 -6.05
N CYS A 21 1.28 8.77 -7.01
CA CYS A 21 1.42 8.09 -8.31
C CYS A 21 2.26 6.80 -8.39
N MET A 22 2.39 6.02 -7.33
CA MET A 22 2.95 4.69 -7.39
C MET A 22 1.84 3.74 -7.82
N PRO A 23 2.09 2.87 -8.82
CA PRO A 23 1.14 1.85 -9.23
C PRO A 23 1.09 0.77 -8.15
N TYR A 24 0.43 1.05 -7.03
CA TYR A 24 0.11 0.00 -6.09
C TYR A 24 -0.88 -0.97 -6.75
N PRO A 25 -0.78 -2.28 -6.46
CA PRO A 25 -1.78 -3.23 -6.93
C PRO A 25 -3.17 -2.76 -6.46
N LYS A 26 -4.08 -2.56 -7.43
CA LYS A 26 -5.47 -2.18 -7.17
C LYS A 26 -6.22 -3.20 -6.31
N VAL A 27 -5.71 -4.43 -6.25
CA VAL A 27 -6.30 -5.57 -5.54
C VAL A 27 -5.21 -6.25 -4.71
N THR A 28 -5.38 -6.28 -3.39
CA THR A 28 -4.47 -6.94 -2.45
C THR A 28 -4.92 -8.36 -2.12
N ASN A 29 -4.08 -9.13 -1.43
CA ASN A 29 -4.49 -10.44 -0.91
C ASN A 29 -5.67 -10.32 0.07
N THR A 30 -5.77 -9.23 0.82
CA THR A 30 -6.95 -8.91 1.64
C THR A 30 -8.20 -8.83 0.78
N ASP A 31 -8.17 -8.08 -0.33
CA ASP A 31 -9.31 -7.96 -1.25
C ASP A 31 -9.71 -9.32 -1.85
N GLN A 32 -8.73 -10.15 -2.20
CA GLN A 32 -8.97 -11.49 -2.73
C GLN A 32 -9.66 -12.39 -1.71
N VAL A 33 -9.21 -12.39 -0.44
CA VAL A 33 -9.84 -13.18 0.63
C VAL A 33 -11.23 -12.63 0.97
N VAL A 34 -11.38 -11.32 1.14
CA VAL A 34 -12.69 -10.68 1.42
C VAL A 34 -13.68 -10.95 0.28
N GLY A 35 -13.22 -10.86 -0.97
CA GLY A 35 -14.04 -11.03 -2.16
C GLY A 35 -14.35 -12.48 -2.54
N SER A 36 -13.61 -13.46 -2.00
CA SER A 36 -13.80 -14.88 -2.28
C SER A 36 -15.00 -15.49 -1.54
N GLY A 37 -15.59 -16.52 -2.14
CA GLY A 37 -16.61 -17.35 -1.50
C GLY A 37 -16.00 -18.44 -0.62
N THR A 38 -14.86 -18.98 -1.03
CA THR A 38 -14.10 -20.02 -0.30
C THR A 38 -12.63 -19.66 -0.27
N ALA A 39 -12.00 -19.80 0.91
CA ALA A 39 -10.57 -19.66 1.09
C ALA A 39 -10.03 -20.79 1.96
N VAL A 40 -8.92 -21.37 1.54
CA VAL A 40 -8.31 -22.54 2.17
C VAL A 40 -6.80 -22.35 2.33
N PHE A 41 -6.24 -22.99 3.35
CA PHE A 41 -4.82 -23.26 3.42
C PHE A 41 -4.55 -24.68 2.91
N ALA A 42 -3.57 -24.81 2.04
CA ALA A 42 -3.23 -26.07 1.39
C ALA A 42 -1.72 -26.33 1.40
N ARG A 43 -1.35 -27.61 1.30
CA ARG A 43 0.03 -28.07 1.08
C ARG A 43 0.06 -29.08 -0.06
N GLU A 44 1.24 -29.61 -0.37
CA GLU A 44 1.39 -30.69 -1.35
C GLU A 44 0.55 -31.91 -0.93
N ASN A 45 -0.15 -32.49 -1.90
CA ASN A 45 -0.90 -33.72 -1.71
C ASN A 45 0.06 -34.93 -1.67
N PRO A 46 0.12 -35.69 -0.56
CA PRO A 46 1.04 -36.81 -0.44
C PRO A 46 0.70 -37.98 -1.37
N ALA A 47 -0.56 -38.10 -1.81
CA ALA A 47 -1.01 -39.14 -2.73
C ALA A 47 -0.90 -38.74 -4.21
N ARG A 48 -0.71 -37.44 -4.50
CA ARG A 48 -0.64 -36.92 -5.87
C ARG A 48 0.35 -35.75 -5.96
N PRO A 49 1.60 -36.01 -6.34
CA PRO A 49 2.64 -34.98 -6.47
C PRO A 49 2.20 -33.81 -7.35
N PHE A 50 2.73 -32.62 -7.05
CA PHE A 50 2.42 -31.37 -7.76
C PHE A 50 0.94 -30.96 -7.76
N SER A 51 0.17 -31.47 -6.80
CA SER A 51 -1.20 -31.04 -6.55
C SER A 51 -1.40 -30.62 -5.09
N TYR A 52 -2.47 -29.87 -4.83
CA TYR A 52 -2.79 -29.37 -3.51
C TYR A 52 -3.72 -30.31 -2.74
N ALA A 53 -3.43 -30.50 -1.44
CA ALA A 53 -4.36 -31.03 -0.46
C ALA A 53 -4.74 -29.91 0.52
N VAL A 54 -6.04 -29.70 0.71
CA VAL A 54 -6.57 -28.73 1.66
C VAL A 54 -6.36 -29.24 3.08
N LEU A 55 -5.80 -28.40 3.94
CA LEU A 55 -5.60 -28.67 5.35
C LEU A 55 -6.65 -27.99 6.22
N GLU A 56 -7.00 -26.76 5.86
CA GLU A 56 -7.94 -25.94 6.60
C GLU A 56 -8.77 -25.13 5.61
N THR A 57 -10.09 -25.12 5.81
CA THR A 57 -10.98 -24.13 5.17
C THR A 57 -11.22 -23.03 6.18
N PHE A 58 -10.67 -21.84 5.91
CA PHE A 58 -10.76 -20.71 6.84
C PHE A 58 -11.80 -19.65 6.40
N LYS A 59 -12.39 -19.81 5.20
CA LYS A 59 -13.56 -19.05 4.75
C LYS A 59 -14.48 -19.92 3.91
N GLY A 60 -15.78 -19.79 4.14
CA GLY A 60 -16.80 -20.47 3.33
C GLY A 60 -16.79 -21.99 3.51
N ARG A 61 -17.03 -22.71 2.42
CA ARG A 61 -17.07 -24.18 2.41
C ARG A 61 -16.30 -24.72 1.20
N TYR A 62 -15.37 -25.62 1.47
CA TYR A 62 -14.74 -26.45 0.46
C TYR A 62 -15.53 -27.76 0.30
N ASP A 63 -15.83 -28.13 -0.94
CA ASP A 63 -16.66 -29.29 -1.29
C ASP A 63 -15.86 -30.59 -1.47
N GLY A 64 -14.53 -30.53 -1.33
CA GLY A 64 -13.64 -31.67 -1.56
C GLY A 64 -13.25 -31.87 -3.03
N SER A 65 -13.71 -31.01 -3.95
CA SER A 65 -13.37 -31.10 -5.37
C SER A 65 -11.87 -30.87 -5.60
N ALA A 66 -11.29 -31.60 -6.56
CA ALA A 66 -9.88 -31.44 -6.88
C ALA A 66 -9.58 -29.99 -7.30
N ILE A 67 -8.60 -29.36 -6.65
CA ILE A 67 -8.15 -28.02 -7.01
C ILE A 67 -7.31 -28.11 -8.31
N PRO A 68 -7.75 -27.51 -9.43
CA PRO A 68 -7.09 -27.64 -10.73
C PRO A 68 -5.92 -26.65 -10.86
N LEU A 69 -5.13 -26.48 -9.81
CA LEU A 69 -3.91 -25.67 -9.81
C LEU A 69 -2.69 -26.59 -9.72
N PHE A 70 -1.70 -26.30 -10.56
CA PHE A 70 -0.40 -26.95 -10.47
C PHE A 70 0.39 -26.38 -9.29
N LEU A 71 0.97 -27.26 -8.47
CA LEU A 71 1.95 -26.90 -7.47
C LEU A 71 3.34 -27.04 -8.10
N ASP A 72 4.03 -25.93 -8.32
CA ASP A 72 5.37 -25.95 -8.89
C ASP A 72 6.40 -26.52 -7.91
N SER A 73 7.52 -27.01 -8.44
CA SER A 73 8.58 -27.65 -7.67
C SER A 73 9.26 -26.72 -6.65
N THR A 74 9.30 -25.41 -6.93
CA THR A 74 9.90 -24.42 -6.01
C THR A 74 9.01 -24.25 -4.78
N THR A 75 7.72 -24.06 -5.00
CA THR A 75 6.73 -23.99 -3.91
C THR A 75 6.66 -25.31 -3.15
N ALA A 76 6.62 -26.46 -3.83
CA ALA A 76 6.63 -27.79 -3.18
C ALA A 76 7.86 -27.95 -2.27
N ARG A 77 9.05 -27.60 -2.77
CA ARG A 77 10.29 -27.66 -2.00
C ARG A 77 10.25 -26.75 -0.77
N ALA A 78 9.76 -25.52 -0.92
CA ALA A 78 9.62 -24.59 0.20
C ALA A 78 8.66 -25.12 1.27
N LEU A 79 7.52 -25.69 0.88
CA LEU A 79 6.58 -26.31 1.81
C LEU A 79 7.25 -27.47 2.56
N GLN A 80 7.98 -28.35 1.87
CA GLN A 80 8.69 -29.48 2.50
C GLN A 80 9.73 -29.01 3.53
N LEU A 81 10.50 -27.96 3.22
CA LEU A 81 11.54 -27.42 4.09
C LEU A 81 10.98 -26.68 5.31
N TYR A 82 9.82 -26.03 5.16
CA TYR A 82 9.21 -25.21 6.22
C TYR A 82 7.81 -25.75 6.55
N PRO A 83 7.67 -26.61 7.58
CA PRO A 83 6.40 -27.26 7.92
C PRO A 83 5.27 -26.28 8.28
N ALA A 84 5.62 -25.08 8.75
CA ALA A 84 4.65 -24.04 9.09
C ALA A 84 4.09 -23.29 7.88
N LEU A 85 4.76 -23.35 6.71
CA LEU A 85 4.26 -22.67 5.51
C LEU A 85 3.07 -23.42 4.92
N GLN A 86 2.08 -22.67 4.46
CA GLN A 86 0.95 -23.20 3.70
C GLN A 86 0.67 -22.26 2.53
N VAL A 87 0.02 -22.75 1.47
CA VAL A 87 -0.42 -21.91 0.36
C VAL A 87 -1.86 -21.49 0.59
N ILE A 88 -2.14 -20.20 0.43
CA ILE A 88 -3.51 -19.69 0.44
C ILE A 88 -4.09 -19.85 -0.95
N LEU A 89 -5.21 -20.54 -1.03
CA LEU A 89 -5.98 -20.71 -2.25
C LEU A 89 -7.38 -20.13 -2.05
N VAL A 90 -7.87 -19.40 -3.05
CA VAL A 90 -9.20 -18.78 -3.02
C VAL A 90 -10.04 -19.15 -4.24
N GLN A 91 -11.34 -19.17 -4.06
CA GLN A 91 -12.35 -19.41 -5.09
C GLN A 91 -13.53 -18.45 -4.87
N ASN A 92 -14.01 -17.79 -5.92
CA ASN A 92 -15.10 -16.80 -5.80
C ASN A 92 -16.46 -17.42 -5.41
N GLY A 93 -16.66 -18.70 -5.66
CA GLY A 93 -17.87 -19.46 -5.31
C GLY A 93 -17.79 -20.90 -5.84
N PRO A 94 -18.77 -21.76 -5.51
CA PRO A 94 -18.79 -23.15 -5.97
C PRO A 94 -18.65 -23.23 -7.50
N GLY A 95 -17.70 -24.05 -7.97
CA GLY A 95 -17.40 -24.20 -9.40
C GLY A 95 -16.61 -23.05 -10.04
N GLY A 96 -16.24 -22.00 -9.29
CA GLY A 96 -15.40 -20.91 -9.78
C GLY A 96 -13.93 -21.33 -9.99
N ALA A 97 -13.16 -20.50 -10.70
CA ALA A 97 -11.73 -20.74 -10.86
C ALA A 97 -10.98 -20.54 -9.54
N TRP A 98 -10.10 -21.49 -9.21
CA TRP A 98 -9.18 -21.39 -8.09
C TRP A 98 -8.02 -20.45 -8.41
N ARG A 99 -7.51 -19.75 -7.40
CA ARG A 99 -6.32 -18.90 -7.49
C ARG A 99 -5.42 -19.12 -6.28
N ALA A 100 -4.12 -19.16 -6.52
CA ALA A 100 -3.12 -19.11 -5.44
C ALA A 100 -2.77 -17.66 -5.11
N LEU A 101 -2.81 -17.31 -3.81
CA LEU A 101 -2.38 -16.00 -3.30
C LEU A 101 -0.93 -16.02 -2.78
N GLY A 102 -0.35 -17.22 -2.72
CA GLY A 102 1.04 -17.46 -2.32
C GLY A 102 1.16 -18.17 -0.97
N MET A 103 2.40 -18.33 -0.53
CA MET A 103 2.73 -18.97 0.75
C MET A 103 2.48 -18.02 1.93
N ALA A 104 2.06 -18.58 3.04
CA ALA A 104 1.76 -17.90 4.30
C ALA A 104 2.43 -18.62 5.47
N GLY A 105 3.19 -17.88 6.27
CA GLY A 105 3.68 -18.32 7.59
C GLY A 105 2.58 -18.28 8.65
N ARG A 106 2.91 -18.63 9.90
CA ARG A 106 1.91 -18.74 10.98
C ARG A 106 1.16 -17.44 11.23
N GLU A 107 1.89 -16.33 11.31
CA GLU A 107 1.29 -15.02 11.57
C GLU A 107 0.48 -14.52 10.38
N TYR A 108 0.98 -14.68 9.16
CA TYR A 108 0.20 -14.38 7.96
C TYR A 108 -1.10 -15.22 7.92
N GLN A 109 -1.04 -16.51 8.25
CA GLN A 109 -2.24 -17.36 8.35
C GLN A 109 -3.22 -16.82 9.41
N SER A 110 -2.73 -16.43 10.59
CA SER A 110 -3.55 -15.83 11.66
C SER A 110 -4.28 -14.57 11.18
N VAL A 111 -3.57 -13.67 10.51
CA VAL A 111 -4.16 -12.44 9.96
C VAL A 111 -5.19 -12.76 8.88
N MET A 112 -4.93 -13.72 7.99
CA MET A 112 -5.90 -14.11 6.95
C MET A 112 -7.18 -14.74 7.52
N ARG A 113 -7.10 -15.44 8.66
CA ARG A 113 -8.31 -15.89 9.37
C ARG A 113 -9.16 -14.73 9.89
N GLN A 114 -8.51 -13.68 10.40
CA GLN A 114 -9.21 -12.47 10.84
C GLN A 114 -9.84 -11.73 9.66
N VAL A 115 -9.08 -11.56 8.57
CA VAL A 115 -9.57 -10.96 7.31
C VAL A 115 -10.71 -11.76 6.70
N ALA A 116 -10.74 -13.09 6.85
CA ALA A 116 -11.83 -13.92 6.36
C ALA A 116 -13.18 -13.63 7.02
N GLN A 117 -13.17 -13.07 8.24
CA GLN A 117 -14.39 -12.63 8.94
C GLN A 117 -14.95 -11.31 8.38
N TRP A 118 -14.19 -10.62 7.52
CA TRP A 118 -14.62 -9.39 6.89
C TRP A 118 -15.47 -9.72 5.64
N ASP A 119 -16.60 -9.03 5.52
CA ASP A 119 -17.36 -8.94 4.27
C ASP A 119 -16.91 -7.72 3.42
N LYS A 120 -17.37 -7.63 2.17
CA LYS A 120 -16.98 -6.58 1.22
C LYS A 120 -17.28 -5.14 1.69
N SER A 121 -18.22 -4.97 2.61
CA SER A 121 -18.65 -3.70 3.19
C SER A 121 -18.18 -3.49 4.63
N SER A 122 -17.61 -4.52 5.27
CA SER A 122 -17.37 -4.54 6.72
C SER A 122 -16.27 -3.60 7.19
N LYS A 123 -15.35 -3.22 6.30
CA LYS A 123 -14.20 -2.36 6.63
C LYS A 123 -13.94 -1.34 5.53
N THR A 124 -13.95 -0.07 5.92
CA THR A 124 -13.47 1.04 5.10
C THR A 124 -11.94 0.95 4.90
N LEU A 125 -11.40 1.65 3.90
CA LEU A 125 -9.94 1.73 3.70
C LEU A 125 -9.22 2.29 4.93
N ALA A 126 -9.84 3.22 5.64
CA ALA A 126 -9.29 3.79 6.87
C ALA A 126 -9.19 2.73 7.99
N GLU A 127 -10.25 1.96 8.24
CA GLU A 127 -10.23 0.91 9.26
C GLU A 127 -9.24 -0.22 8.92
N ARG A 128 -9.11 -0.57 7.64
CA ARG A 128 -8.11 -1.53 7.17
C ARG A 128 -6.71 -1.04 7.45
N ALA A 129 -6.41 0.21 7.12
CA ALA A 129 -5.11 0.82 7.38
C ALA A 129 -4.78 0.81 8.87
N VAL A 130 -5.74 1.14 9.75
CA VAL A 130 -5.56 1.07 11.20
C VAL A 130 -5.25 -0.34 11.69
N PHE A 131 -5.95 -1.35 11.17
CA PHE A 131 -5.67 -2.75 11.49
C PHE A 131 -4.26 -3.15 11.03
N PHE A 132 -3.92 -2.85 9.78
CA PHE A 132 -2.67 -3.26 9.16
C PHE A 132 -1.44 -2.48 9.64
N ALA A 133 -1.61 -1.26 10.18
CA ALA A 133 -0.51 -0.46 10.71
C ALA A 133 0.32 -1.20 11.77
N THR A 134 -0.30 -2.09 12.54
CA THR A 134 0.39 -2.91 13.56
C THR A 134 1.38 -3.92 12.98
N TYR A 135 1.26 -4.24 11.69
CA TYR A 135 2.07 -5.24 11.00
C TYR A 135 3.12 -4.63 10.05
N LEU A 136 3.25 -3.31 9.95
CA LEU A 136 4.21 -2.64 9.06
C LEU A 136 5.67 -3.08 9.27
N ARG A 137 6.00 -3.54 10.48
CA ARG A 137 7.34 -3.99 10.88
C ARG A 137 7.41 -5.48 11.20
N HIS A 138 6.41 -6.24 10.77
CA HIS A 138 6.33 -7.65 11.11
C HIS A 138 7.52 -8.43 10.49
N GLU A 139 8.10 -9.38 11.24
CA GLU A 139 9.24 -10.19 10.77
C GLU A 139 8.89 -11.06 9.55
N ASP A 140 7.64 -11.50 9.46
CA ASP A 140 7.08 -12.07 8.24
C ASP A 140 6.99 -10.99 7.16
N ARG A 141 7.98 -11.00 6.24
CA ARG A 141 8.11 -10.04 5.14
C ARG A 141 6.83 -9.91 4.30
N ARG A 142 6.10 -11.00 4.07
CA ARG A 142 4.85 -10.96 3.28
C ARG A 142 3.75 -10.23 4.03
N LEU A 143 3.71 -10.39 5.36
CA LEU A 143 2.73 -9.70 6.19
C LEU A 143 3.05 -8.21 6.27
N ALA A 144 4.34 -7.85 6.40
CA ALA A 144 4.77 -6.46 6.33
C ALA A 144 4.48 -5.81 4.97
N GLU A 145 4.72 -6.52 3.87
CA GLU A 145 4.38 -6.07 2.52
C GLU A 145 2.87 -5.87 2.34
N LEU A 146 2.05 -6.83 2.78
CA LEU A 146 0.59 -6.67 2.75
C LEU A 146 0.17 -5.45 3.59
N ALA A 147 0.71 -5.30 4.79
CA ALA A 147 0.42 -4.19 5.67
C ALA A 147 0.75 -2.85 5.04
N PHE A 148 1.92 -2.77 4.39
CA PHE A 148 2.35 -1.60 3.64
C PHE A 148 1.32 -1.23 2.56
N LEU A 149 0.89 -2.19 1.73
CA LEU A 149 -0.10 -1.96 0.68
C LEU A 149 -1.46 -1.50 1.22
N GLU A 150 -1.88 -2.02 2.36
CA GLU A 150 -3.15 -1.68 3.00
C GLU A 150 -3.13 -0.27 3.59
N VAL A 151 -2.01 0.11 4.23
CA VAL A 151 -1.81 1.46 4.78
C VAL A 151 -1.63 2.47 3.65
N ALA A 152 -0.86 2.15 2.61
CA ALA A 152 -0.60 3.06 1.48
C ALA A 152 -1.87 3.44 0.69
N ARG A 153 -2.94 2.66 0.80
CA ARG A 153 -4.25 2.92 0.18
C ARG A 153 -5.20 3.73 1.06
N ALA A 154 -4.80 4.09 2.28
CA ALA A 154 -5.63 4.85 3.18
C ALA A 154 -5.86 6.29 2.69
N PRO A 155 -7.01 6.91 3.01
CA PRO A 155 -7.17 8.34 2.85
C PRO A 155 -6.06 9.10 3.60
N TYR A 156 -5.64 10.23 3.04
CA TYR A 156 -4.53 11.02 3.59
C TYR A 156 -4.73 11.43 5.06
N ALA A 157 -5.95 11.85 5.42
CA ALA A 157 -6.31 12.16 6.79
C ALA A 157 -6.06 10.97 7.75
N THR A 158 -6.30 9.73 7.32
CA THR A 158 -6.01 8.54 8.13
C THR A 158 -4.51 8.32 8.31
N LEU A 159 -3.71 8.56 7.27
CA LEU A 159 -2.24 8.47 7.38
C LEU A 159 -1.70 9.47 8.41
N ARG A 160 -2.27 10.68 8.46
CA ARG A 160 -1.93 11.72 9.44
C ARG A 160 -2.13 11.24 10.89
N ASP A 161 -3.20 10.51 11.17
CA ASP A 161 -3.47 9.97 12.52
C ASP A 161 -2.56 8.78 12.88
N LEU A 162 -2.16 7.98 11.88
CA LEU A 162 -1.31 6.80 12.07
C LEU A 162 0.15 7.14 12.43
N LYS A 163 0.58 8.39 12.21
CA LYS A 163 1.95 8.87 12.50
C LYS A 163 2.46 8.52 13.90
N THR A 164 1.55 8.50 14.88
CA THR A 164 1.88 8.25 16.29
C THR A 164 2.30 6.80 16.58
N ARG A 165 2.12 5.89 15.62
CA ARG A 165 2.28 4.44 15.83
C ARG A 165 3.50 3.83 15.14
N VAL A 166 4.21 4.59 14.29
CA VAL A 166 5.41 4.11 13.59
C VAL A 166 6.65 4.71 14.25
N ALA A 167 7.60 3.86 14.64
CA ALA A 167 8.85 4.30 15.26
C ALA A 167 9.76 5.00 14.25
N ARG A 168 10.34 6.13 14.68
CA ARG A 168 11.11 7.06 13.84
C ARG A 168 12.33 6.43 13.18
N ASP A 169 13.09 5.62 13.90
CA ASP A 169 14.32 5.00 13.38
C ASP A 169 14.04 4.08 12.17
N ASP A 170 12.82 3.52 12.09
CA ASP A 170 12.42 2.70 10.95
C ASP A 170 12.09 3.51 9.72
N ILE A 171 11.51 4.70 9.91
CA ILE A 171 11.25 5.62 8.81
C ILE A 171 12.57 6.01 8.15
N TYR A 172 13.59 6.35 8.94
CA TYR A 172 14.92 6.64 8.42
C TYR A 172 15.61 5.45 7.77
N ARG A 173 15.52 4.27 8.38
CA ARG A 173 16.10 3.05 7.81
C ARG A 173 15.48 2.73 6.46
N ILE A 174 14.16 2.81 6.34
CA ILE A 174 13.44 2.47 5.11
C ILE A 174 13.69 3.52 4.04
N VAL A 175 13.61 4.82 4.34
CA VAL A 175 13.85 5.87 3.34
C VAL A 175 15.29 5.89 2.79
N ASN A 176 16.24 5.29 3.51
CA ASN A 176 17.61 5.11 3.03
C ASN A 176 17.88 3.68 2.49
N ASP A 177 16.87 2.82 2.40
CA ASP A 177 17.00 1.48 1.85
C ASP A 177 16.79 1.47 0.33
N LEU A 178 17.88 1.29 -0.41
CA LEU A 178 17.85 1.28 -1.87
C LEU A 178 17.00 0.15 -2.48
N PHE A 179 16.63 -0.88 -1.71
CA PHE A 179 15.86 -2.02 -2.21
C PHE A 179 14.35 -1.88 -2.05
N HIS A 180 13.86 -0.85 -1.34
CA HIS A 180 12.43 -0.61 -1.10
C HIS A 180 12.02 0.80 -1.51
N VAL A 181 12.52 1.27 -2.65
CA VAL A 181 12.27 2.62 -3.17
C VAL A 181 10.78 2.89 -3.36
N GLU A 182 10.01 1.85 -3.71
CA GLU A 182 8.56 1.90 -3.83
C GLU A 182 7.83 2.04 -2.49
N TRP A 183 8.54 1.95 -1.36
CA TRP A 183 7.96 2.15 -0.04
C TRP A 183 8.26 3.56 0.49
N HIS A 184 9.30 4.21 -0.04
CA HIS A 184 9.79 5.48 0.44
C HIS A 184 8.71 6.56 0.45
N GLY A 185 7.88 6.66 -0.59
CA GLY A 185 6.84 7.68 -0.67
C GLY A 185 5.95 7.73 0.57
N LEU A 186 5.45 6.59 1.03
CA LEU A 186 4.62 6.51 2.24
C LEU A 186 5.40 6.95 3.49
N TYR A 187 6.62 6.46 3.66
CA TYR A 187 7.45 6.77 4.83
C TYR A 187 7.91 8.24 4.85
N ILE A 188 8.19 8.83 3.69
CA ILE A 188 8.51 10.26 3.54
C ILE A 188 7.31 11.13 3.92
N LEU A 189 6.09 10.75 3.52
CA LEU A 189 4.89 11.48 3.94
C LEU A 189 4.68 11.40 5.45
N MET A 190 4.96 10.25 6.07
CA MET A 190 4.94 10.15 7.53
C MET A 190 5.99 11.06 8.20
N LEU A 191 7.17 11.29 7.58
CA LEU A 191 8.10 12.32 8.05
C LEU A 191 7.51 13.72 7.93
N GLY A 192 6.81 14.00 6.83
CA GLY A 192 6.10 15.26 6.59
C GLY A 192 5.06 15.61 7.63
N MET A 193 4.58 14.63 8.39
CA MET A 193 3.60 14.82 9.45
C MET A 193 4.25 14.99 10.83
N SER A 194 5.59 14.98 10.92
CA SER A 194 6.34 15.14 12.17
C SER A 194 6.58 16.60 12.51
N ASP A 195 6.32 16.97 13.77
CA ASP A 195 6.55 18.33 14.29
C ASP A 195 8.01 18.54 14.77
N ARG A 196 8.89 17.57 14.53
CA ARG A 196 10.27 17.57 15.05
C ARG A 196 11.22 18.31 14.11
N PRO A 197 12.04 19.26 14.63
CA PRO A 197 13.00 20.00 13.80
C PRO A 197 13.98 19.12 13.03
N GLU A 198 14.36 17.97 13.59
CA GLU A 198 15.29 17.05 12.95
C GLU A 198 14.70 16.39 11.69
N ASP A 199 13.41 16.09 11.68
CA ASP A 199 12.73 15.45 10.55
C ASP A 199 12.55 16.46 9.41
N ILE A 200 12.22 17.71 9.76
CA ILE A 200 12.19 18.85 8.82
C ILE A 200 13.57 19.06 8.19
N ALA A 201 14.64 19.03 9.01
CA ALA A 201 16.01 19.19 8.53
C ALA A 201 16.41 18.06 7.56
N PHE A 202 16.01 16.81 7.83
CA PHE A 202 16.25 15.69 6.94
C PHE A 202 15.54 15.85 5.59
N VAL A 203 14.24 16.20 5.60
CA VAL A 203 13.46 16.44 4.37
C VAL A 203 14.09 17.55 3.54
N ARG A 204 14.47 18.67 4.17
CA ARG A 204 15.19 19.77 3.50
C ARG A 204 16.51 19.32 2.90
N GLY A 205 17.27 18.50 3.61
CA GLY A 205 18.53 17.94 3.10
C GLY A 205 18.31 17.10 1.84
N LYS A 206 17.29 16.23 1.83
CA LYS A 206 16.96 15.40 0.67
C LYS A 206 16.49 16.21 -0.54
N LEU A 207 15.69 17.27 -0.32
CA LEU A 207 15.30 18.20 -1.39
C LEU A 207 16.50 18.92 -1.99
N ARG A 208 17.40 19.44 -1.15
CA ARG A 208 18.63 20.08 -1.63
C ARG A 208 19.48 19.13 -2.47
N THR A 209 19.71 17.91 -2.00
CA THR A 209 20.43 16.89 -2.78
C THR A 209 19.71 16.59 -4.11
N ALA A 210 18.38 16.51 -4.10
CA ALA A 210 17.62 16.30 -5.32
C ALA A 210 17.79 17.47 -6.31
N ALA A 211 17.75 18.70 -5.82
CA ALA A 211 17.99 19.90 -6.62
C ALA A 211 19.44 19.98 -7.15
N GLU A 212 20.45 19.63 -6.35
CA GLU A 212 21.86 19.65 -6.76
C GLU A 212 22.18 18.65 -7.88
N TYR A 213 21.54 17.47 -7.85
CA TYR A 213 21.82 16.38 -8.78
C TYR A 213 20.70 16.12 -9.81
N GLY A 214 19.65 16.94 -9.83
CA GLY A 214 18.49 16.77 -10.73
C GLY A 214 17.71 15.47 -10.51
N LEU A 215 17.60 15.01 -9.26
CA LEU A 215 16.94 13.74 -8.93
C LEU A 215 15.42 13.91 -8.84
N THR A 216 14.68 13.02 -9.48
CA THR A 216 13.21 13.00 -9.45
C THR A 216 12.63 11.91 -8.54
N ILE A 217 13.46 10.97 -8.09
CA ILE A 217 13.05 9.84 -7.27
C ILE A 217 12.52 10.35 -5.93
N ASN A 218 11.23 10.09 -5.66
CA ASN A 218 10.50 10.55 -4.47
C ASN A 218 10.47 12.07 -4.27
N LEU A 219 10.83 12.87 -5.29
CA LEU A 219 10.90 14.32 -5.18
C LEU A 219 9.54 14.91 -4.77
N GLY A 220 8.45 14.45 -5.38
CA GLY A 220 7.11 14.87 -5.00
C GLY A 220 6.76 14.54 -3.54
N ALA A 221 7.20 13.39 -3.01
CA ALA A 221 6.93 13.02 -1.61
C ALA A 221 7.68 13.94 -0.65
N TYR A 222 8.95 14.23 -0.92
CA TYR A 222 9.74 15.15 -0.10
C TYR A 222 9.19 16.58 -0.17
N ALA A 223 8.75 17.02 -1.34
CA ALA A 223 8.11 18.33 -1.51
C ALA A 223 6.79 18.41 -0.73
N THR A 224 5.94 17.38 -0.80
CA THR A 224 4.72 17.32 0.02
C THR A 224 5.06 17.34 1.50
N ALA A 225 6.06 16.58 1.94
CA ALA A 225 6.49 16.54 3.33
C ALA A 225 7.02 17.90 3.83
N LEU A 226 7.72 18.66 2.98
CA LEU A 226 8.16 20.01 3.32
C LEU A 226 6.96 20.95 3.51
N ILE A 227 5.98 20.91 2.61
CA ILE A 227 4.79 21.77 2.71
C ILE A 227 3.98 21.43 3.96
N GLU A 228 3.82 20.16 4.30
CA GLU A 228 3.11 19.75 5.53
C GLU A 228 3.81 20.25 6.79
N THR A 229 5.14 20.16 6.85
CA THR A 229 5.90 20.54 8.04
C THR A 229 6.07 22.06 8.20
N THR A 230 6.02 22.82 7.10
CA THR A 230 6.38 24.26 7.11
C THR A 230 5.30 25.17 6.53
N GLY A 231 4.19 24.62 6.05
CA GLY A 231 3.07 25.38 5.51
C GLY A 231 3.47 26.26 4.33
N ALA A 232 3.06 27.53 4.39
CA ALA A 232 3.32 28.52 3.34
C ALA A 232 4.81 28.74 3.08
N ASP A 233 5.66 28.64 4.11
CA ASP A 233 7.11 28.80 3.96
C ASP A 233 7.70 27.71 3.06
N GLY A 234 7.20 26.47 3.17
CA GLY A 234 7.59 25.36 2.31
C GLY A 234 7.18 25.57 0.86
N VAL A 235 6.00 26.14 0.62
CA VAL A 235 5.54 26.49 -0.73
C VAL A 235 6.45 27.56 -1.35
N THR A 236 6.79 28.60 -0.59
CA THR A 236 7.70 29.66 -1.03
C THR A 236 9.09 29.09 -1.35
N GLN A 237 9.63 28.24 -0.48
CA GLN A 237 10.93 27.60 -0.70
C GLN A 237 10.94 26.77 -2.00
N LEU A 238 9.90 25.96 -2.25
CA LEU A 238 9.79 25.19 -3.48
C LEU A 238 9.62 26.07 -4.73
N ALA A 239 8.92 27.21 -4.59
CA ALA A 239 8.76 28.18 -5.67
C ALA A 239 10.12 28.76 -6.09
N GLU A 240 10.94 29.15 -5.12
CA GLU A 240 12.27 29.71 -5.35
C GLU A 240 13.21 28.66 -5.97
N GLU A 241 13.35 27.49 -5.35
CA GLU A 241 14.33 26.46 -5.74
C GLU A 241 13.98 25.80 -7.09
N TYR A 242 12.70 25.64 -7.43
CA TYR A 242 12.29 24.88 -8.62
C TYR A 242 11.65 25.71 -9.73
N PHE A 243 11.01 26.84 -9.47
CA PHE A 243 10.36 27.62 -10.53
C PHE A 243 11.08 28.93 -10.88
N VAL A 244 11.81 29.53 -9.94
CA VAL A 244 12.58 30.75 -10.17
C VAL A 244 14.00 30.42 -10.65
N GLU A 245 14.66 29.43 -10.05
CA GLU A 245 15.99 29.01 -10.50
C GLU A 245 15.95 28.41 -11.92
N PRO A 246 16.75 28.95 -12.86
CA PRO A 246 16.80 28.42 -14.22
C PRO A 246 17.53 27.07 -14.25
N GLY A 247 17.20 26.23 -15.24
CA GLY A 247 17.90 24.97 -15.50
C GLY A 247 17.23 23.72 -14.93
N ARG A 248 16.06 23.86 -14.29
CA ARG A 248 15.24 22.74 -13.82
C ARG A 248 14.61 21.96 -14.98
N SER A 249 14.66 20.64 -14.90
CA SER A 249 14.06 19.78 -15.93
C SER A 249 12.55 19.74 -15.82
N HIS A 250 11.86 19.45 -16.92
CA HIS A 250 10.40 19.27 -16.93
C HIS A 250 9.94 18.18 -15.95
N ALA A 251 10.75 17.13 -15.77
CA ALA A 251 10.44 16.02 -14.87
C ALA A 251 10.48 16.45 -13.39
N GLU A 252 11.45 17.28 -13.00
CA GLU A 252 11.48 17.88 -11.65
C GLU A 252 10.26 18.76 -11.41
N LEU A 253 9.97 19.68 -12.33
CA LEU A 253 8.82 20.59 -12.21
C LEU A 253 7.51 19.83 -12.07
N LEU A 254 7.33 18.74 -12.82
CA LEU A 254 6.14 17.91 -12.74
C LEU A 254 5.95 17.28 -11.35
N GLU A 255 7.03 16.83 -10.71
CA GLU A 255 6.97 16.29 -9.34
C GLU A 255 6.60 17.37 -8.31
N ILE A 256 7.10 18.59 -8.46
CA ILE A 256 6.74 19.71 -7.57
C ILE A 256 5.27 20.12 -7.76
N VAL A 257 4.78 20.18 -9.01
CA VAL A 257 3.36 20.45 -9.29
C VAL A 257 2.45 19.38 -8.67
N LYS A 258 2.83 18.11 -8.72
CA LYS A 258 2.10 17.02 -8.04
C LYS A 258 2.05 17.23 -6.53
N ALA A 259 3.15 17.67 -5.91
CA ALA A 259 3.18 17.94 -4.48
C ALA A 259 2.23 19.08 -4.09
N LEU A 260 2.19 20.15 -4.88
CA LEU A 260 1.29 21.30 -4.68
C LEU A 260 -0.19 20.92 -4.87
N SER A 261 -0.51 20.06 -5.84
CA SER A 261 -1.89 19.66 -6.13
C SER A 261 -2.51 18.80 -5.02
N VAL A 262 -1.70 18.02 -4.30
CA VAL A 262 -2.12 17.27 -3.11
C VAL A 262 -2.66 18.22 -2.04
N GLN A 263 -2.00 19.36 -1.84
CA GLN A 263 -2.40 20.36 -0.84
C GLN A 263 -3.66 21.13 -1.26
N GLY A 264 -3.82 21.40 -2.55
CA GLY A 264 -4.98 22.14 -3.08
C GLY A 264 -6.29 21.34 -3.15
N THR A 265 -6.26 20.01 -3.04
CA THR A 265 -7.43 19.12 -3.21
C THR A 265 -7.97 18.54 -1.90
N GLY A 266 -7.39 18.88 -0.76
CA GLY A 266 -7.93 18.56 0.57
C GLY A 266 -6.90 18.04 1.57
N GLY A 267 -6.01 18.93 2.02
CA GLY A 267 -5.29 18.77 3.30
C GLY A 267 -6.22 18.90 4.51
#